data_AF-A0AAF6BSX1-F1
#
_entry.id   AF-A0AAF6BSX1-F1
#
_cell.length_a   1.000
_cell.length_b   1.000
_cell.length_c   1.000
_cell.angle_alpha   90.00
_cell.angle_beta   90.00
_cell.angle_gamma   90.00
#
_symmetry.space_group_name_H-M   'P 1'
#
loop_
_entity.id
_entity.type
_entity.pdbx_description
1 polymer ?
#
loop_
_entity_poly.entity_id
_entity_poly.type
_entity_poly.pdbx_seq_one_letter_code
_entity_poly.pdbx_strand_id
1 'polypeptide(L)'
;MAALARVGATPLALAMFSVWICILMLQGVLTDARTSPADESSSGKADNVAHPASWTHHSEQCTYTVVTHTGNIEFAGTDADVNVEFFNKMGQSVLFVDLNSGQDNFLRGQTDTFTMVGKCVFDICKIHLSHDNAGVNPSWFVNSVSVSMDFEAVVFNIYEWLAKDEPPYTLSYIGNQCA
;
A
#
# COMPACT_ATOMS: atom_id res chain seq x y z
N MET A 1 -18.16 42.49 -46.60
CA MET A 1 -18.35 42.44 -45.14
C MET A 1 -17.81 41.12 -44.63
N ALA A 2 -16.66 41.15 -43.95
CA ALA A 2 -16.17 40.09 -43.05
C ALA A 2 -14.93 40.67 -42.34
N ALA A 3 -15.07 40.93 -41.04
CA ALA A 3 -13.96 41.26 -40.15
C ALA A 3 -13.37 39.95 -39.61
N LEU A 4 -12.05 39.81 -39.58
CA LEU A 4 -11.37 38.78 -38.78
C LEU A 4 -10.08 39.35 -38.20
N ALA A 5 -9.88 38.96 -36.95
CA ALA A 5 -9.17 39.66 -35.91
C ALA A 5 -7.63 39.63 -36.06
N ARG A 6 -7.00 40.70 -35.57
CA ARG A 6 -5.57 40.76 -35.30
C ARG A 6 -5.23 39.82 -34.14
N VAL A 7 -4.51 38.75 -34.41
CA VAL A 7 -3.86 37.95 -33.37
C VAL A 7 -2.55 38.67 -33.00
N GLY A 8 -2.50 39.18 -31.77
CA GLY A 8 -1.30 39.75 -31.19
C GLY A 8 -0.33 38.64 -30.78
N ALA A 9 0.82 38.58 -31.44
CA ALA A 9 1.97 37.82 -30.97
C ALA A 9 2.75 38.67 -29.96
N THR A 10 2.76 38.27 -28.69
CA THR A 10 3.58 38.92 -27.64
C THR A 10 5.01 38.39 -27.67
N PRO A 11 6.04 39.25 -27.79
CA PRO A 11 7.44 38.85 -27.80
C PRO A 11 8.03 39.03 -26.40
N LEU A 12 8.00 37.99 -25.56
CA LEU A 12 8.69 37.99 -24.26
C LEU A 12 9.17 36.57 -23.93
N ALA A 13 9.91 35.99 -24.87
CA ALA A 13 10.73 34.80 -24.64
C ALA A 13 12.17 35.16 -25.01
N LEU A 14 12.89 35.79 -24.07
CA LEU A 14 14.36 35.86 -23.93
C LEU A 14 14.69 37.05 -23.01
N ALA A 15 14.73 36.85 -21.68
CA ALA A 15 15.53 37.65 -20.73
C ALA A 15 15.23 37.28 -19.27
N MET A 16 15.45 36.01 -18.86
CA MET A 16 15.58 35.66 -17.43
C MET A 16 16.71 34.65 -17.16
N PHE A 17 17.52 34.31 -18.17
CA PHE A 17 18.81 33.65 -17.98
C PHE A 17 19.87 34.67 -17.57
N SER A 18 19.92 35.07 -16.29
CA SER A 18 21.12 35.74 -15.74
C SER A 18 21.18 35.90 -14.21
N VAL A 19 20.17 35.51 -13.43
CA VAL A 19 20.19 35.73 -11.95
C VAL A 19 20.09 34.44 -11.13
N TRP A 20 19.90 33.27 -11.76
CA TRP A 20 19.78 31.99 -11.05
C TRP A 20 20.98 31.03 -11.22
N ILE A 21 22.13 31.57 -11.62
CA ILE A 21 23.42 30.85 -11.64
C ILE A 21 24.44 31.52 -10.69
N CYS A 22 24.04 32.55 -9.94
CA CYS A 22 24.89 33.20 -8.93
C CYS A 22 24.64 32.74 -7.47
N ILE A 23 23.84 31.69 -7.22
CA ILE A 23 23.61 31.13 -5.87
C ILE A 23 24.21 29.71 -5.73
N LEU A 24 25.31 29.41 -6.44
CA LEU A 24 25.99 28.10 -6.32
C LEU A 24 27.52 28.19 -6.23
N MET A 25 28.06 29.27 -5.65
CA MET A 25 29.50 29.34 -5.35
C MET A 25 29.76 30.08 -4.04
N LEU A 26 29.30 29.54 -2.91
CA LEU A 26 29.85 29.96 -1.63
C LEU A 26 29.66 28.96 -0.48
N GLN A 27 30.00 27.69 -0.69
CA GLN A 27 30.58 26.85 0.37
C GLN A 27 31.58 25.87 -0.25
N GLY A 28 32.86 26.25 -0.20
CA GLY A 28 33.96 25.33 -0.47
C GLY A 28 34.23 24.49 0.77
N VAL A 29 34.29 23.17 0.62
CA VAL A 29 35.05 22.28 1.49
C VAL A 29 35.63 21.15 0.63
N LEU A 30 36.91 20.90 0.86
CA LEU A 30 37.81 20.02 0.14
C LEU A 30 37.44 18.54 0.35
N THR A 31 37.63 17.75 -0.70
CA THR A 31 37.63 16.28 -0.63
C THR A 31 38.91 15.80 0.06
N ASP A 32 38.80 15.12 1.19
CA ASP A 32 39.85 14.20 1.64
C ASP A 32 39.25 12.80 1.81
N ALA A 33 39.85 11.85 1.11
CA ALA A 33 39.57 10.44 1.21
C ALA A 33 40.50 9.86 2.27
N ARG A 34 39.97 9.56 3.46
CA ARG A 34 40.69 8.73 4.45
C ARG A 34 39.74 7.98 5.38
N THR A 35 39.67 6.67 5.14
CA THR A 35 39.62 5.55 6.08
C THR A 35 38.82 5.72 7.37
N SER A 36 37.71 4.99 7.51
CA SER A 36 37.04 4.73 8.79
C SER A 36 38.01 4.12 9.81
N PRO A 37 38.14 4.68 11.02
CA PRO A 37 38.64 3.94 12.17
C PRO A 37 37.49 3.13 12.79
N ALA A 38 37.82 1.91 13.19
CA ALA A 38 36.98 1.06 14.02
C ALA A 38 36.69 1.74 15.37
N ASP A 39 35.43 1.73 15.81
CA ASP A 39 35.10 2.04 17.20
C ASP A 39 35.28 0.79 18.06
N GLU A 40 36.27 0.91 18.93
CA GLU A 40 36.69 0.03 19.99
C GLU A 40 35.73 0.20 21.19
N SER A 41 35.29 -0.91 21.78
CA SER A 41 34.50 -0.88 23.01
C SER A 41 35.36 -0.39 24.18
N SER A 42 34.91 0.61 24.92
CA SER A 42 35.25 0.71 26.35
C SER A 42 34.38 1.73 27.08
N SER A 43 33.78 1.22 28.14
CA SER A 43 33.25 1.89 29.32
C SER A 43 33.82 3.27 29.65
N GLY A 44 32.92 4.23 29.88
CA GLY A 44 33.21 5.50 30.53
C GLY A 44 31.92 6.13 31.05
N LYS A 45 31.85 6.33 32.37
CA LYS A 45 30.71 6.89 33.11
C LYS A 45 30.82 8.42 33.18
N ALA A 46 29.79 9.13 32.71
CA ALA A 46 29.54 10.56 32.95
C ALA A 46 28.03 10.77 32.68
N ASP A 47 27.22 11.12 33.68
CA ASP A 47 26.86 12.46 34.21
C ASP A 47 25.49 12.95 33.68
N ASN A 48 24.68 13.48 34.62
CA ASN A 48 23.23 13.63 34.49
C ASN A 48 22.82 14.90 33.74
N VAL A 49 22.02 14.80 32.67
CA VAL A 49 20.86 15.69 32.41
C VAL A 49 19.83 14.89 31.58
N ALA A 50 18.68 14.57 32.17
CA ALA A 50 17.54 14.07 31.40
C ALA A 50 17.03 15.18 30.49
N HIS A 51 17.13 15.01 29.17
CA HIS A 51 16.36 15.78 28.21
C HIS A 51 14.95 15.19 28.12
N PRO A 52 13.89 15.91 28.54
CA PRO A 52 12.53 15.43 28.37
C PRO A 52 12.07 15.72 26.94
N ALA A 53 12.54 14.92 25.98
CA ALA A 53 11.98 14.87 24.62
C ALA A 53 12.36 13.57 23.90
N SER A 54 12.22 12.40 24.54
CA SER A 54 11.95 11.22 23.73
C SER A 54 10.44 11.22 23.46
N TRP A 55 10.04 11.89 22.38
CA TRP A 55 8.76 11.56 21.76
C TRP A 55 8.88 10.09 21.35
N THR A 56 8.33 9.20 22.17
CA THR A 56 8.14 7.81 21.80
C THR A 56 7.28 7.85 20.56
N HIS A 57 7.88 7.55 19.41
CA HIS A 57 7.15 7.22 18.20
C HIS A 57 6.21 6.06 18.56
N HIS A 58 4.95 6.38 18.85
CA HIS A 58 3.91 5.37 18.79
C HIS A 58 4.01 4.78 17.39
N SER A 59 4.21 3.47 17.31
CA SER A 59 4.29 2.77 16.03
C SER A 59 3.02 3.10 15.25
N GLU A 60 3.14 3.83 14.14
CA GLU A 60 2.01 4.07 13.21
C GLU A 60 1.59 2.80 12.45
N GLN A 61 2.04 1.64 12.92
CA GLN A 61 1.84 0.32 12.34
C GLN A 61 0.94 -0.50 13.25
N CYS A 62 -0.02 -1.17 12.63
CA CYS A 62 -0.95 -2.08 13.24
C CYS A 62 -0.82 -3.46 12.57
N THR A 63 -1.08 -4.50 13.35
CA THR A 63 -1.16 -5.87 12.84
C THR A 63 -2.59 -6.16 12.44
N TYR A 64 -2.74 -6.71 11.25
CA TYR A 64 -4.02 -7.12 10.70
C TYR A 64 -4.04 -8.63 10.51
N THR A 65 -5.21 -9.20 10.73
CA THR A 65 -5.52 -10.56 10.29
C THR A 65 -6.52 -10.47 9.14
N VAL A 66 -6.12 -10.97 7.98
CA VAL A 66 -6.99 -11.13 6.81
C VAL A 66 -7.35 -12.60 6.73
N VAL A 67 -8.64 -12.91 6.71
CA VAL A 67 -9.13 -14.28 6.52
C VAL A 67 -9.95 -14.33 5.24
N THR A 68 -9.61 -15.26 4.36
CA THR A 68 -10.35 -15.50 3.12
C THR A 68 -11.03 -16.86 3.18
N HIS A 69 -12.24 -16.95 2.64
CA HIS A 69 -12.97 -18.21 2.50
C HIS A 69 -13.24 -18.46 1.02
N THR A 70 -12.60 -19.48 0.47
CA THR A 70 -12.82 -19.91 -0.91
C THR A 70 -14.07 -20.77 -1.00
N GLY A 71 -14.82 -20.62 -2.09
CA GLY A 71 -16.00 -21.40 -2.39
C GLY A 71 -15.74 -22.91 -2.40
N ASN A 72 -16.75 -23.70 -2.03
CA ASN A 72 -16.69 -25.16 -2.17
C ASN A 72 -17.43 -25.65 -3.42
N ILE A 73 -17.17 -25.00 -4.55
CA ILE A 73 -17.68 -25.41 -5.86
C ILE A 73 -16.52 -25.87 -6.76
N GLU A 74 -16.84 -26.52 -7.87
CA GLU A 74 -15.80 -26.99 -8.80
C GLU A 74 -14.95 -25.82 -9.32
N PHE A 75 -13.64 -26.02 -9.41
CA PHE A 75 -12.65 -25.01 -9.85
C PHE A 75 -12.63 -23.70 -9.05
N ALA A 76 -13.17 -23.68 -7.84
CA ALA A 76 -13.25 -22.46 -7.03
C ALA A 76 -11.90 -21.90 -6.56
N GLY A 77 -10.83 -22.70 -6.53
CA GLY A 77 -9.51 -22.27 -6.03
C GLY A 77 -8.64 -21.63 -7.10
N THR A 78 -7.65 -20.82 -6.69
CA THR A 78 -6.82 -20.03 -7.61
C THR A 78 -5.32 -20.21 -7.39
N ASP A 79 -4.56 -20.09 -8.48
CA ASP A 79 -3.10 -20.00 -8.50
C ASP A 79 -2.60 -18.54 -8.69
N ALA A 80 -3.51 -17.58 -8.76
CA ALA A 80 -3.18 -16.16 -9.00
C ALA A 80 -2.70 -15.46 -7.73
N ASP A 81 -1.92 -14.39 -7.91
CA ASP A 81 -1.46 -13.56 -6.79
C ASP A 81 -2.62 -12.66 -6.32
N VAL A 82 -3.07 -12.86 -5.07
CA VAL A 82 -4.21 -12.16 -4.48
C VAL A 82 -3.76 -10.94 -3.69
N ASN A 83 -4.43 -9.81 -3.92
CA ASN A 83 -4.19 -8.54 -3.25
C ASN A 83 -5.47 -8.07 -2.54
N VAL A 84 -5.32 -7.43 -1.38
CA VAL A 84 -6.43 -6.80 -0.65
C VAL A 84 -6.06 -5.37 -0.27
N GLU A 85 -6.90 -4.43 -0.65
CA GLU A 85 -6.88 -3.07 -0.13
C GLU A 85 -8.13 -2.82 0.70
N PHE A 86 -8.02 -2.16 1.84
CA PHE A 86 -9.16 -1.82 2.68
C PHE A 86 -9.09 -0.38 3.15
N PHE A 87 -10.26 0.20 3.41
CA PHE A 87 -10.44 1.62 3.64
C PHE A 87 -11.38 1.88 4.81
N ASN A 88 -11.17 3.01 5.47
CA ASN A 88 -12.17 3.60 6.35
C ASN A 88 -12.98 4.70 5.66
N LYS A 89 -13.96 5.26 6.38
CA LYS A 89 -14.85 6.31 5.87
C LYS A 89 -14.13 7.58 5.41
N MET A 90 -12.94 7.84 5.96
CA MET A 90 -12.12 9.01 5.61
C MET A 90 -11.26 8.78 4.35
N GLY A 91 -11.32 7.59 3.75
CA GLY A 91 -10.53 7.22 2.58
C GLY A 91 -9.07 6.86 2.90
N GLN A 92 -8.73 6.69 4.19
CA GLN A 92 -7.43 6.13 4.55
C GLN A 92 -7.43 4.65 4.20
N SER A 93 -6.33 4.14 3.64
CA SER A 93 -6.22 2.75 3.20
C SER A 93 -4.90 2.09 3.55
N VAL A 94 -4.93 0.76 3.48
CA VAL A 94 -3.76 -0.12 3.47
C VAL A 94 -3.95 -1.13 2.34
N LEU A 95 -2.90 -1.31 1.53
CA LEU A 95 -2.83 -2.34 0.50
C LEU A 95 -1.86 -3.42 0.95
N PHE A 96 -2.32 -4.67 0.93
CA PHE A 96 -1.50 -5.86 1.02
C PHE A 96 -1.50 -6.55 -0.34
N VAL A 97 -0.29 -6.78 -0.86
CA VAL A 97 -0.05 -7.48 -2.12
C VAL A 97 0.46 -8.88 -1.83
N ASP A 98 0.17 -9.81 -2.74
CA ASP A 98 0.64 -11.20 -2.65
C ASP A 98 0.37 -11.82 -1.28
N LEU A 99 -0.93 -11.97 -0.96
CA LEU A 99 -1.36 -12.62 0.27
C LEU A 99 -0.90 -14.08 0.29
N ASN A 100 0.13 -14.34 1.08
CA ASN A 100 0.78 -15.64 1.14
C ASN A 100 1.10 -16.01 2.59
N SER A 101 0.67 -17.21 3.01
CA SER A 101 0.94 -17.74 4.36
C SER A 101 2.15 -18.68 4.42
N GLY A 102 2.84 -18.89 3.30
CA GLY A 102 3.90 -19.88 3.13
C GLY A 102 3.39 -21.32 2.99
N GLN A 103 2.11 -21.51 2.67
CA GLN A 103 1.43 -22.78 2.40
C GLN A 103 0.64 -22.66 1.10
N ASP A 104 0.09 -23.79 0.62
CA ASP A 104 -0.87 -23.75 -0.48
C ASP A 104 -2.14 -23.02 0.00
N ASN A 105 -2.42 -21.86 -0.60
CA ASN A 105 -3.52 -20.98 -0.25
C ASN A 105 -4.61 -20.97 -1.32
N PHE A 106 -5.79 -20.48 -0.94
CA PHE A 106 -6.93 -20.26 -1.81
C PHE A 106 -7.44 -21.53 -2.51
N LEU A 107 -7.24 -22.71 -1.91
CA LEU A 107 -7.78 -23.95 -2.43
C LEU A 107 -9.31 -23.99 -2.25
N ARG A 108 -9.98 -24.78 -3.10
CA ARG A 108 -11.42 -25.01 -3.01
C ARG A 108 -11.85 -25.37 -1.58
N GLY A 109 -12.80 -24.62 -1.04
CA GLY A 109 -13.36 -24.83 0.29
C GLY A 109 -12.41 -24.52 1.46
N GLN A 110 -11.21 -23.99 1.18
CA GLN A 110 -10.23 -23.63 2.19
C GLN A 110 -10.57 -22.29 2.85
N THR A 111 -10.13 -22.17 4.10
CA THR A 111 -10.06 -20.91 4.83
C THR A 111 -8.59 -20.60 5.07
N ASP A 112 -8.13 -19.46 4.59
CA ASP A 112 -6.74 -19.03 4.67
C ASP A 112 -6.63 -17.78 5.54
N THR A 113 -5.59 -17.74 6.39
CA THR A 113 -5.36 -16.64 7.34
C THR A 113 -3.99 -16.02 7.13
N PHE A 114 -3.96 -14.71 6.98
CA PHE A 114 -2.76 -13.92 6.71
C PHE A 114 -2.57 -12.89 7.83
N THR A 115 -1.37 -12.85 8.41
CA THR A 115 -1.01 -11.84 9.43
C THR A 115 -0.06 -10.83 8.80
N MET A 116 -0.52 -9.60 8.66
CA MET A 116 0.17 -8.54 7.92
C MET A 116 0.35 -7.31 8.80
N VAL A 117 1.46 -6.59 8.63
CA VAL A 117 1.71 -5.33 9.34
C VAL A 117 1.61 -4.18 8.33
N GLY A 118 0.83 -3.16 8.66
CA GLY A 118 0.63 -2.00 7.81
C GLY A 118 0.27 -0.77 8.62
N LYS A 119 0.07 0.37 7.94
CA LYS A 119 -0.37 1.60 8.60
C LYS A 119 -1.68 1.37 9.37
N CYS A 120 -1.83 1.94 10.56
CA CYS A 120 -3.08 1.86 11.30
C CYS A 120 -4.24 2.58 10.56
N VAL A 121 -5.32 1.84 10.31
CA VAL A 121 -6.59 2.31 9.72
C VAL A 121 -7.71 1.74 10.57
N PHE A 122 -8.33 2.60 11.36
CA PHE A 122 -9.48 2.28 12.22
C PHE A 122 -10.79 2.38 11.44
N ASP A 123 -11.84 1.72 11.93
CA ASP A 123 -13.20 1.76 11.37
C ASP A 123 -13.25 1.33 9.89
N ILE A 124 -12.64 0.19 9.57
CA ILE A 124 -12.62 -0.37 8.23
C ILE A 124 -14.04 -0.67 7.77
N CYS A 125 -14.44 -0.13 6.62
CA CYS A 125 -15.79 -0.27 6.10
C CYS A 125 -15.85 -0.51 4.60
N LYS A 126 -14.72 -0.54 3.90
CA LYS A 126 -14.66 -0.82 2.46
C LYS A 126 -13.46 -1.69 2.13
N ILE A 127 -13.62 -2.58 1.14
CA ILE A 127 -12.54 -3.38 0.56
C ILE A 127 -12.48 -3.26 -0.95
N HIS A 128 -11.30 -3.52 -1.48
CA HIS A 128 -11.02 -3.88 -2.86
C HIS A 128 -10.17 -5.15 -2.84
N LEU A 129 -10.78 -6.26 -3.23
CA LEU A 129 -10.13 -7.56 -3.38
C LEU A 129 -9.81 -7.76 -4.86
N SER A 130 -8.59 -8.16 -5.21
CA SER A 130 -8.20 -8.33 -6.61
C SER A 130 -7.16 -9.43 -6.77
N HIS A 131 -7.01 -9.95 -7.98
CA HIS A 131 -5.91 -10.85 -8.32
C HIS A 131 -5.34 -10.52 -9.71
N ASP A 132 -4.14 -11.01 -9.99
CA ASP A 132 -3.38 -10.69 -11.21
C ASP A 132 -3.74 -11.57 -12.43
N ASN A 133 -4.58 -12.60 -12.22
CA ASN A 133 -4.96 -13.60 -13.21
C ASN A 133 -3.76 -14.40 -13.77
N ALA A 134 -2.68 -14.55 -12.99
CA ALA A 134 -1.58 -15.45 -13.32
C ALA A 134 -1.89 -16.91 -12.90
N GLY A 135 -0.96 -17.81 -13.22
CA GLY A 135 -1.08 -19.23 -12.88
C GLY A 135 -1.86 -20.06 -13.90
N VAL A 136 -2.06 -21.34 -13.58
CA VAL A 136 -2.74 -22.31 -14.46
C VAL A 136 -4.25 -22.22 -14.28
N ASN A 137 -4.71 -22.06 -13.04
CA ASN A 137 -6.11 -21.84 -12.72
C ASN A 137 -6.28 -20.47 -12.03
N PRO A 138 -6.42 -19.37 -12.79
CA PRO A 138 -6.51 -18.03 -12.20
C PRO A 138 -7.88 -17.70 -11.61
N SER A 139 -8.93 -18.41 -12.03
CA SER A 139 -10.31 -18.13 -11.63
C SER A 139 -10.53 -18.46 -10.15
N TRP A 140 -11.23 -17.61 -9.43
CA TRP A 140 -11.40 -17.76 -7.99
C TRP A 140 -12.86 -17.50 -7.59
N PHE A 141 -13.51 -18.47 -6.94
CA PHE A 141 -14.82 -18.24 -6.35
C PHE A 141 -14.66 -17.89 -4.88
N VAL A 142 -15.08 -16.70 -4.49
CA VAL A 142 -14.88 -16.17 -3.14
C VAL A 142 -16.18 -16.17 -2.37
N ASN A 143 -16.22 -16.81 -1.20
CA ASN A 143 -17.38 -16.70 -0.31
C ASN A 143 -17.34 -15.39 0.48
N SER A 144 -16.22 -15.15 1.16
CA SER A 144 -16.06 -13.96 2.00
C SER A 144 -14.61 -13.63 2.28
N VAL A 145 -14.39 -12.37 2.65
CA VAL A 145 -13.13 -11.88 3.22
C VAL A 145 -13.44 -11.13 4.50
N SER A 146 -12.67 -11.39 5.56
CA SER A 146 -12.71 -10.59 6.78
C SER A 146 -11.36 -9.94 7.05
N VAL A 147 -11.40 -8.69 7.51
CA VAL A 147 -10.22 -7.96 7.96
C VAL A 147 -10.44 -7.61 9.42
N SER A 148 -9.48 -7.94 10.27
CA SER A 148 -9.51 -7.58 11.68
C SER A 148 -8.22 -6.90 12.13
N MET A 149 -8.37 -5.94 13.03
CA MET A 149 -7.28 -5.36 13.80
C MET A 149 -7.55 -5.71 15.26
N ASP A 150 -6.72 -6.56 15.84
CA ASP A 150 -6.94 -7.21 17.15
C ASP A 150 -8.27 -7.98 17.23
N PHE A 151 -9.28 -7.43 17.93
CA PHE A 151 -10.55 -8.12 18.23
C PHE A 151 -11.75 -7.65 17.40
N GLU A 152 -11.59 -6.55 16.65
CA GLU A 152 -12.66 -6.02 15.80
C GLU A 152 -12.47 -6.51 14.38
N ALA A 153 -13.46 -7.23 13.87
CA ALA A 153 -13.46 -7.79 12.53
C ALA A 153 -14.62 -7.23 11.71
N VAL A 154 -14.33 -6.81 10.48
CA VAL A 154 -15.35 -6.52 9.46
C VAL A 154 -15.36 -7.67 8.45
N VAL A 155 -16.56 -8.11 8.07
CA VAL A 155 -16.75 -9.22 7.13
C VAL A 155 -17.45 -8.72 5.87
N PHE A 156 -16.88 -9.05 4.72
CA PHE A 156 -17.44 -8.80 3.40
C PHE A 156 -17.87 -10.13 2.79
N ASN A 157 -19.18 -10.31 2.63
CA ASN A 157 -19.76 -11.45 1.93
C ASN A 157 -19.76 -11.16 0.43
N ILE A 158 -19.17 -12.05 -0.36
CA ILE A 158 -18.86 -11.84 -1.77
C ILE A 158 -19.70 -12.79 -2.63
N TYR A 159 -19.51 -14.10 -2.49
CA TYR A 159 -20.24 -15.17 -3.19
C TYR A 159 -20.29 -15.01 -4.71
N GLU A 160 -19.16 -14.65 -5.31
CA GLU A 160 -19.02 -14.47 -6.77
C GLU A 160 -17.66 -14.95 -7.27
N TRP A 161 -17.57 -15.15 -8.59
CA TRP A 161 -16.31 -15.41 -9.27
C TRP A 161 -15.53 -14.12 -9.47
N LEU A 162 -14.23 -14.18 -9.20
CA LEU A 162 -13.21 -13.28 -9.73
C LEU A 162 -12.48 -14.04 -10.83
N ALA A 163 -12.85 -13.77 -12.07
CA ALA A 163 -12.45 -14.54 -13.24
C ALA A 163 -12.73 -13.77 -14.55
N LYS A 164 -12.05 -14.15 -15.65
CA LYS A 164 -12.39 -13.66 -17.00
C LYS A 164 -13.40 -14.54 -17.72
N ASP A 165 -13.48 -15.80 -17.34
CA ASP A 165 -14.29 -16.83 -18.01
C ASP A 165 -15.60 -17.13 -17.28
N GLU A 166 -15.76 -16.67 -16.04
CA GLU A 166 -16.99 -16.78 -15.26
C GLU A 166 -17.61 -15.40 -14.96
N PRO A 167 -18.96 -15.25 -14.97
CA PRO A 167 -19.62 -14.02 -14.55
C PRO A 167 -19.25 -13.65 -13.10
N PRO A 168 -19.00 -12.35 -12.80
CA PRO A 168 -19.30 -11.18 -13.62
C PRO A 168 -18.17 -10.72 -14.55
N TYR A 169 -17.22 -11.60 -14.90
CA TYR A 169 -16.11 -11.33 -15.82
C TYR A 169 -15.16 -10.21 -15.33
N THR A 170 -14.96 -10.15 -14.02
CA THR A 170 -14.10 -9.19 -13.32
C THR A 170 -13.03 -9.94 -12.53
N LEU A 171 -11.86 -9.33 -12.37
CA LEU A 171 -10.76 -9.85 -11.54
C LEU A 171 -10.73 -9.24 -10.14
N SER A 172 -11.72 -8.43 -9.82
CA SER A 172 -11.80 -7.76 -8.54
C SER A 172 -13.22 -7.53 -8.06
N TYR A 173 -13.33 -7.42 -6.74
CA TYR A 173 -14.55 -7.09 -6.01
C TYR A 173 -14.35 -5.82 -5.20
N ILE A 174 -15.36 -4.96 -5.16
CA ILE A 174 -15.41 -3.79 -4.29
C ILE A 174 -16.62 -3.91 -3.36
N GLY A 175 -16.37 -4.08 -2.07
CA GLY A 175 -17.40 -4.07 -1.03
C GLY A 175 -17.39 -2.76 -0.28
N ASN A 176 -18.55 -2.11 -0.10
CA ASN A 176 -18.66 -0.84 0.63
C ASN A 176 -19.81 -0.90 1.66
N GLN A 177 -19.45 -0.84 2.93
CA GLN A 177 -20.33 -0.83 4.10
C GLN A 177 -20.19 0.49 4.89
N CYS A 178 -19.55 1.51 4.31
CA CYS A 178 -19.38 2.80 4.95
C CYS A 178 -20.75 3.51 5.03
N ALA A 179 -21.33 3.54 6.22
CA ALA A 179 -22.57 4.25 6.53
C ALA A 179 -22.39 5.77 6.69
#